data_AF-A0A7X6SFG3-F1
#
_entry.id   AF-A0A7X6SFG3-F1
#
_cell.length_a   1.000
_cell.length_b   1.000
_cell.length_c   1.000
_cell.angle_alpha   90.00
_cell.angle_beta   90.00
_cell.angle_gamma   90.00
#
_symmetry.space_group_name_H-M   'P 1'
#
loop_
_entity.id
_entity.type
_entity.pdbx_description
1 polymer ?
#
loop_
_entity_poly.entity_id
_entity_poly.type
_entity_poly.pdbx_seq_one_letter_code
_entity_poly.pdbx_strand_id
1 'polypeptide(L)'
;MHRWSAANAYGFRVHQAVTLLQDAADTQSAGEVLAVTQRALASALKVIARADDSSGIIGGAIKDLLQLHVTLTNAAPPPPARLVAWMIGFQFDSVVDYFTLDPAAYGPALGERGMALYRAKLAEIADQVGPALTKQEEQLLWQQRLTDPDAWDQESERRHVRFVLDWNARRLAVWDRDIDAIIATHARDRQVAAWLTDTAEALAEIGEYDLAIDWAREATFFGRGHQSVAAAHHWCSLVAEHHPDQELSARLEVFDRWPTATHASAVHQSAGASWGEYSEHVTTALSAHPREAVSFTLNTLDNVPLAWELAHTLGLDEPGLWDTLAGRYEAIDPLAVVPIHTAQVLAELEQADAKRYRAAAKRLAHLRVLTQGSEQAAAIDELIAELRTTHRRRPRMQHEFDRAGLP
;
A
#
# COMPACT_ATOMS: atom_id res chain seq x y z
N MET A 1 -12.50 -18.80 -20.29
CA MET A 1 -12.99 -17.88 -19.25
C MET A 1 -12.42 -18.36 -17.91
N HIS A 2 -11.16 -18.01 -17.62
CA HIS A 2 -10.47 -18.37 -16.39
C HIS A 2 -11.18 -17.65 -15.24
N ARG A 3 -11.86 -18.40 -14.37
CA ARG A 3 -12.76 -17.81 -13.38
C ARG A 3 -11.91 -17.27 -12.22
N TRP A 4 -11.80 -15.95 -12.13
CA TRP A 4 -11.21 -15.20 -11.00
C TRP A 4 -11.55 -15.80 -9.63
N SER A 5 -12.80 -16.26 -9.42
CA SER A 5 -13.22 -16.94 -8.19
C SER A 5 -12.53 -18.28 -7.93
N ALA A 6 -12.18 -19.04 -8.97
CA ALA A 6 -11.44 -20.31 -8.85
C ALA A 6 -9.96 -20.08 -8.53
N ALA A 7 -9.35 -19.01 -9.06
CA ALA A 7 -8.00 -18.59 -8.70
C ALA A 7 -7.93 -18.20 -7.21
N ASN A 8 -8.87 -17.38 -6.74
CA ASN A 8 -8.95 -17.02 -5.32
C ASN A 8 -9.17 -18.25 -4.41
N ALA A 9 -10.09 -19.14 -4.76
CA ALA A 9 -10.35 -20.36 -3.99
C ALA A 9 -9.14 -21.32 -3.98
N TYR A 10 -8.33 -21.34 -5.05
CA TYR A 10 -7.06 -22.03 -5.04
C TYR A 10 -6.07 -21.33 -4.10
N GLY A 11 -5.87 -20.02 -4.23
CA GLY A 11 -4.97 -19.24 -3.38
C GLY A 11 -5.25 -19.41 -1.88
N PHE A 12 -6.52 -19.36 -1.46
CA PHE A 12 -6.90 -19.63 -0.07
C PHE A 12 -6.51 -21.03 0.41
N ARG A 13 -6.64 -22.06 -0.44
CA ARG A 13 -6.19 -23.41 -0.10
C ARG A 13 -4.67 -23.52 -0.03
N VAL A 14 -3.93 -22.77 -0.85
CA VAL A 14 -2.46 -22.73 -0.74
C VAL A 14 -2.05 -22.06 0.58
N HIS A 15 -2.67 -20.96 0.99
CA HIS A 15 -2.41 -20.37 2.30
C HIS A 15 -2.71 -21.33 3.46
N GLN A 16 -3.81 -22.10 3.39
CA GLN A 16 -4.06 -23.15 4.37
C GLN A 16 -2.95 -24.22 4.38
N ALA A 17 -2.46 -24.61 3.20
CA ALA A 17 -1.34 -25.55 3.10
C ALA A 17 -0.03 -24.95 3.64
N VAL A 18 0.21 -23.66 3.45
CA VAL A 18 1.34 -22.93 4.05
C VAL A 18 1.26 -23.01 5.57
N THR A 19 0.12 -22.70 6.17
CA THR A 19 -0.08 -22.79 7.63
C THR A 19 0.21 -24.21 8.12
N LEU A 20 -0.28 -25.25 7.44
CA LEU A 20 0.01 -26.64 7.81
C LEU A 20 1.50 -26.99 7.72
N LEU A 21 2.23 -26.43 6.75
CA LEU A 21 3.67 -26.64 6.62
C LEU A 21 4.47 -25.87 7.68
N GLN A 22 4.00 -24.69 8.08
CA GLN A 22 4.56 -23.92 9.19
C GLN A 22 4.37 -24.68 10.51
N ASP A 23 3.16 -25.15 10.80
CA ASP A 23 2.88 -25.98 11.99
C ASP A 23 3.71 -27.29 11.99
N ALA A 24 3.90 -27.88 10.81
CA ALA A 24 4.75 -29.07 10.68
C ALA A 24 6.23 -28.75 10.92
N ALA A 25 6.72 -27.57 10.56
CA ALA A 25 8.10 -27.15 10.79
C ALA A 25 8.45 -27.09 12.30
N ASP A 26 7.45 -26.88 13.16
CA ASP A 26 7.63 -26.86 14.63
C ASP A 26 7.74 -28.26 15.25
N THR A 27 7.23 -29.29 14.56
CA THR A 27 7.04 -30.65 15.14
C THR A 27 7.76 -31.76 14.39
N GLN A 28 8.15 -31.53 13.13
CA GLN A 28 8.76 -32.52 12.24
C GLN A 28 10.19 -32.12 11.84
N SER A 29 10.90 -33.05 11.19
CA SER A 29 12.23 -32.78 10.66
C SER A 29 12.18 -31.70 9.57
N ALA A 30 12.96 -30.63 9.72
CA ALA A 30 13.03 -29.55 8.74
C ALA A 30 13.36 -30.04 7.32
N GLY A 31 14.18 -31.10 7.18
CA GLY A 31 14.48 -31.71 5.89
C GLY A 31 13.29 -32.39 5.22
N GLU A 32 12.40 -33.01 6.01
CA GLU A 32 11.17 -33.64 5.51
C GLU A 32 10.17 -32.57 5.05
N VAL A 33 9.98 -31.53 5.88
CA VAL A 33 9.10 -30.41 5.55
C VAL A 33 9.63 -29.65 4.34
N LEU A 34 10.96 -29.43 4.22
CA LEU A 34 11.60 -28.76 3.09
C LEU A 34 11.26 -29.44 1.76
N ALA A 35 11.29 -30.78 1.72
CA ALA A 35 10.94 -31.53 0.52
C ALA A 35 9.47 -31.34 0.12
N VAL A 36 8.55 -31.22 1.09
CA VAL A 36 7.14 -30.92 0.81
C VAL A 36 6.97 -29.46 0.35
N THR A 37 7.63 -28.51 1.01
CA THR A 37 7.63 -27.08 0.65
C THR A 37 8.12 -26.85 -0.77
N GLN A 38 9.21 -27.50 -1.18
CA GLN A 38 9.72 -27.41 -2.55
C GLN A 38 8.74 -27.94 -3.60
N ARG A 39 8.01 -29.03 -3.29
CA ARG A 39 6.94 -29.54 -4.17
C ARG A 39 5.74 -28.60 -4.22
N ALA A 40 5.36 -28.02 -3.08
CA ALA A 40 4.28 -27.04 -3.00
C ALA A 40 4.62 -25.79 -3.83
N LEU A 41 5.84 -25.26 -3.71
CA LEU A 41 6.37 -24.16 -4.52
C LEU A 41 6.30 -24.48 -6.01
N ALA A 42 6.87 -25.61 -6.43
CA ALA A 42 6.87 -26.01 -7.85
C ALA A 42 5.44 -26.16 -8.41
N SER A 43 4.49 -26.61 -7.60
CA SER A 43 3.09 -26.70 -7.98
C SER A 43 2.43 -25.31 -8.08
N ALA A 44 2.63 -24.46 -7.08
CA ALA A 44 2.04 -23.13 -7.02
C ALA A 44 2.53 -22.22 -8.16
N LEU A 45 3.84 -22.27 -8.48
CA LEU A 45 4.44 -21.54 -9.60
C LEU A 45 3.82 -21.94 -10.95
N LYS A 46 3.57 -23.23 -11.17
CA LYS A 46 2.90 -23.71 -12.39
C LYS A 46 1.45 -23.25 -12.50
N VAL A 47 0.77 -23.07 -11.36
CA VAL A 47 -0.62 -22.58 -11.34
C VAL A 47 -0.67 -21.08 -11.57
N ILE A 48 0.16 -20.30 -10.87
CA ILE A 48 0.13 -18.84 -10.98
C ILE A 48 0.50 -18.36 -12.39
N ALA A 49 1.37 -19.09 -13.11
CA ALA A 49 1.71 -18.83 -14.50
C ALA A 49 0.50 -18.85 -15.47
N ARG A 50 -0.64 -19.41 -15.05
CA ARG A 50 -1.85 -19.57 -15.87
C ARG A 50 -3.11 -19.06 -15.20
N ALA A 51 -2.98 -18.49 -13.99
CA ALA A 51 -4.10 -18.02 -13.20
C ALA A 51 -4.20 -16.49 -13.26
N ASP A 52 -5.42 -15.97 -13.25
CA ASP A 52 -5.68 -14.55 -13.01
C ASP A 52 -5.58 -14.31 -11.49
N ASP A 53 -4.37 -14.01 -11.03
CA ASP A 53 -4.07 -13.64 -9.64
C ASP A 53 -4.03 -12.12 -9.46
N SER A 54 -4.90 -11.37 -10.15
CA SER A 54 -4.99 -9.92 -9.95
C SER A 54 -5.35 -9.52 -8.50
N SER A 55 -5.86 -10.46 -7.69
CA SER A 55 -6.09 -10.30 -6.25
C SER A 55 -4.83 -10.48 -5.40
N GLY A 56 -3.76 -11.05 -5.96
CA GLY A 56 -2.46 -11.28 -5.31
C GLY A 56 -2.44 -12.40 -4.29
N ILE A 57 -3.49 -13.22 -4.20
CA ILE A 57 -3.63 -14.24 -3.15
C ILE A 57 -2.66 -15.40 -3.39
N ILE A 58 -2.55 -15.89 -4.63
CA ILE A 58 -1.62 -16.98 -4.96
C ILE A 58 -0.19 -16.49 -4.80
N GLY A 59 0.09 -15.25 -5.25
CA GLY A 59 1.39 -14.62 -5.12
C GLY A 59 1.81 -14.42 -3.66
N GLY A 60 0.88 -14.04 -2.78
CA GLY A 60 1.09 -13.99 -1.34
C GLY A 60 1.50 -15.35 -0.77
N ALA A 61 0.74 -16.40 -1.08
CA ALA A 61 1.05 -17.74 -0.60
C ALA A 61 2.41 -18.29 -1.10
N ILE A 62 2.82 -17.94 -2.33
CA ILE A 62 4.15 -18.30 -2.85
C ILE A 62 5.26 -17.57 -2.08
N LYS A 63 5.08 -16.29 -1.74
CA LYS A 63 6.04 -15.56 -0.91
C LYS A 63 6.18 -16.21 0.47
N ASP A 64 5.07 -16.62 1.09
CA ASP A 64 5.10 -17.33 2.36
C ASP A 64 5.84 -18.68 2.26
N LEU A 65 5.63 -19.43 1.16
CA LEU A 65 6.36 -20.66 0.89
C LEU A 65 7.87 -20.43 0.68
N LEU A 66 8.26 -19.33 0.03
CA LEU A 66 9.67 -18.96 -0.14
C LEU A 66 10.32 -18.60 1.19
N GLN A 67 9.61 -17.85 2.05
CA GLN A 67 10.08 -17.53 3.40
C GLN A 67 10.22 -18.79 4.27
N LEU A 68 9.27 -19.72 4.17
CA LEU A 68 9.35 -21.01 4.84
C LEU A 68 10.53 -21.84 4.30
N HIS A 69 10.78 -21.82 2.99
CA HIS A 69 11.92 -22.52 2.39
C HIS A 69 13.25 -22.00 2.95
N VAL A 70 13.44 -20.68 3.06
CA VAL A 70 14.61 -20.08 3.72
C VAL A 70 14.76 -20.62 5.14
N THR A 71 13.68 -20.56 5.93
CA THR A 71 13.68 -20.99 7.33
C THR A 71 14.11 -22.45 7.47
N LEU A 72 13.50 -23.34 6.68
CA LEU A 72 13.78 -24.77 6.70
C LEU A 72 15.19 -25.10 6.19
N THR A 73 15.66 -24.38 5.18
CA THR A 73 17.00 -24.53 4.62
C THR A 73 18.06 -24.10 5.62
N ASN A 74 17.83 -23.03 6.39
CA ASN A 74 18.74 -22.60 7.45
C ASN A 74 18.70 -23.56 8.66
N ALA A 75 17.55 -24.15 8.98
CA ALA A 75 17.40 -25.11 10.07
C ALA A 75 18.03 -26.48 9.77
N ALA A 76 17.94 -26.96 8.53
CA ALA A 76 18.57 -28.20 8.06
C ALA A 76 19.28 -27.97 6.71
N PRO A 77 20.49 -27.37 6.71
CA PRO A 77 21.20 -27.02 5.49
C PRO A 77 21.43 -28.22 4.57
N PRO A 78 20.88 -28.20 3.34
CA PRO A 78 21.27 -29.17 2.32
C PRO A 78 22.72 -28.91 1.88
N PRO A 79 23.36 -29.85 1.15
CA PRO A 79 24.68 -29.62 0.58
C PRO A 79 24.73 -28.30 -0.22
N PRO A 80 25.68 -27.39 0.03
CA PRO A 80 25.67 -26.05 -0.56
C PRO A 80 25.57 -26.05 -2.09
N ALA A 81 26.26 -26.98 -2.76
CA ALA A 81 26.18 -27.10 -4.23
C ALA A 81 24.76 -27.41 -4.73
N ARG A 82 23.98 -28.21 -3.98
CA ARG A 82 22.59 -28.53 -4.31
C ARG A 82 21.68 -27.33 -4.08
N LEU A 83 21.91 -26.57 -3.02
CA LEU A 83 21.18 -25.33 -2.75
C LEU A 83 21.44 -24.28 -3.81
N VAL A 84 22.71 -24.03 -4.15
CA VAL A 84 23.11 -23.11 -5.21
C VAL A 84 22.47 -23.50 -6.55
N ALA A 85 22.53 -24.78 -6.93
CA ALA A 85 21.89 -25.24 -8.16
C ALA A 85 20.37 -24.98 -8.17
N TRP A 86 19.70 -25.18 -7.03
CA TRP A 86 18.28 -24.86 -6.90
C TRP A 86 18.00 -23.35 -6.99
N MET A 87 18.80 -22.51 -6.32
CA MET A 87 18.63 -21.06 -6.34
C MET A 87 18.84 -20.48 -7.74
N ILE A 88 19.87 -20.95 -8.46
CA ILE A 88 20.12 -20.55 -9.85
C ILE A 88 18.94 -20.98 -10.74
N GLY A 89 18.52 -22.25 -10.67
CA GLY A 89 17.38 -22.73 -11.46
C GLY A 89 16.07 -22.01 -11.14
N PHE A 90 15.85 -21.62 -9.88
CA PHE A 90 14.68 -20.83 -9.51
C PHE A 90 14.71 -19.42 -10.11
N GLN A 91 15.86 -18.75 -10.09
CA GLN A 91 15.92 -17.35 -10.51
C GLN A 91 16.06 -17.16 -12.02
N PHE A 92 16.69 -18.09 -12.72
CA PHE A 92 17.02 -17.94 -14.15
C PHE A 92 16.24 -18.89 -15.06
N ASP A 93 15.77 -20.03 -14.56
CA ASP A 93 15.08 -21.06 -15.36
C ASP A 93 13.59 -21.25 -14.94
N SER A 94 13.06 -20.37 -14.09
CA SER A 94 11.68 -20.49 -13.59
C SER A 94 10.65 -20.19 -14.66
N VAL A 95 9.47 -20.80 -14.51
CA VAL A 95 8.29 -20.60 -15.37
C VAL A 95 7.68 -19.20 -15.21
N VAL A 96 8.07 -18.48 -14.16
CA VAL A 96 7.62 -17.12 -13.84
C VAL A 96 8.81 -16.25 -13.43
N ASP A 97 8.72 -14.96 -13.75
CA ASP A 97 9.82 -13.98 -13.70
C ASP A 97 9.63 -12.87 -12.62
N TYR A 98 8.52 -12.89 -11.89
CA TYR A 98 8.15 -11.85 -10.90
C TYR A 98 8.41 -12.25 -9.43
N PHE A 99 9.10 -13.36 -9.18
CA PHE A 99 9.61 -13.71 -7.84
C PHE A 99 11.14 -13.76 -7.87
N THR A 100 11.78 -13.20 -6.85
CA THR A 100 13.22 -13.26 -6.65
C THR A 100 13.55 -13.94 -5.33
N LEU A 101 14.76 -14.51 -5.23
CA LEU A 101 15.28 -15.03 -3.97
C LEU A 101 16.17 -13.98 -3.33
N ASP A 102 16.11 -13.83 -2.02
CA ASP A 102 17.10 -13.05 -1.30
C ASP A 102 18.31 -13.94 -0.94
N PRO A 103 19.46 -13.84 -1.64
CA PRO A 103 20.62 -14.66 -1.31
C PRO A 103 21.17 -14.39 0.10
N ALA A 104 21.00 -13.19 0.66
CA ALA A 104 21.46 -12.89 2.02
C ALA A 104 20.74 -13.76 3.06
N ALA A 105 19.45 -14.00 2.86
CA ALA A 105 18.63 -14.85 3.75
C ALA A 105 19.07 -16.32 3.75
N TYR A 106 19.70 -16.81 2.67
CA TYR A 106 20.27 -18.16 2.56
C TYR A 106 21.70 -18.28 3.08
N GLY A 107 22.33 -17.16 3.47
CA GLY A 107 23.73 -17.13 3.89
C GLY A 107 24.10 -18.09 5.01
N PRO A 108 23.28 -18.26 6.07
CA PRO A 108 23.57 -19.25 7.11
C PRO A 108 23.66 -20.69 6.58
N ALA A 109 22.77 -21.10 5.66
CA ALA A 109 22.81 -22.43 5.05
C ALA A 109 23.94 -22.61 4.02
N LEU A 110 24.27 -21.56 3.27
CA LEU A 110 25.31 -21.60 2.25
C LEU A 110 26.72 -21.58 2.87
N GLY A 111 26.91 -20.80 3.93
CA GLY A 111 28.22 -20.46 4.47
C GLY A 111 29.14 -19.82 3.41
N GLU A 112 30.41 -19.62 3.77
CA GLU A 112 31.39 -19.00 2.87
C GLU A 112 31.55 -19.76 1.54
N ARG A 113 31.62 -21.10 1.62
CA ARG A 113 31.81 -21.96 0.43
C ARG A 113 30.62 -21.91 -0.52
N GLY A 114 29.39 -21.96 0.01
CA GLY A 114 28.18 -21.87 -0.79
C GLY A 114 28.03 -20.49 -1.41
N MET A 115 28.33 -19.44 -0.66
CA MET A 115 28.32 -18.06 -1.16
C MET A 115 29.35 -17.84 -2.27
N ALA A 116 30.57 -18.34 -2.12
CA ALA A 116 31.59 -18.28 -3.17
C ALA A 116 31.14 -19.02 -4.44
N LEU A 117 30.57 -20.22 -4.30
CA LEU A 117 30.03 -20.98 -5.43
C LEU A 117 28.87 -20.25 -6.11
N TYR A 118 27.98 -19.64 -5.33
CA TYR A 118 26.85 -18.86 -5.84
C TYR A 118 27.32 -17.67 -6.67
N ARG A 119 28.28 -16.89 -6.15
CA ARG A 119 28.90 -15.76 -6.87
C ARG A 119 29.58 -16.21 -8.16
N ALA A 120 30.30 -17.34 -8.14
CA ALA A 120 30.91 -17.89 -9.35
C ALA A 120 29.86 -18.22 -10.41
N LYS A 121 28.71 -18.77 -10.02
CA LYS A 121 27.61 -19.05 -10.96
C LYS A 121 26.96 -17.78 -11.50
N LEU A 122 26.77 -16.75 -10.69
CA LEU A 122 26.28 -15.46 -11.16
C LEU A 122 27.25 -14.81 -12.16
N ALA A 123 28.57 -14.92 -11.92
CA ALA A 123 29.59 -14.43 -12.85
C ALA A 123 29.56 -15.17 -14.20
N GLU A 124 29.45 -16.50 -14.19
CA GLU A 124 29.28 -17.30 -15.41
C GLU A 124 28.06 -16.84 -16.24
N ILE A 125 26.95 -16.52 -15.57
CA ILE A 125 25.71 -16.03 -16.22
C ILE A 125 25.91 -14.60 -16.75
N ALA A 126 26.57 -13.72 -15.99
CA ALA A 126 26.86 -12.35 -16.41
C ALA A 126 27.74 -12.33 -17.68
N ASP A 127 28.75 -13.20 -17.75
CA ASP A 127 29.62 -13.34 -18.93
C ASP A 127 28.85 -13.78 -20.18
N GLN A 128 27.81 -14.62 -20.03
CA GLN A 128 26.98 -15.08 -21.14
C GLN A 128 26.07 -13.98 -21.71
N VAL A 129 25.57 -13.08 -20.85
CA VAL A 129 24.63 -12.03 -21.26
C VAL A 129 25.35 -10.76 -21.75
N GLY A 130 26.60 -10.53 -21.34
CA GLY A 130 27.41 -9.38 -21.77
C GLY A 130 26.90 -8.04 -21.20
N PRO A 131 27.33 -6.87 -21.71
CA PRO A 131 26.92 -5.54 -21.22
C PRO A 131 25.58 -5.06 -21.77
N ALA A 132 24.90 -4.17 -21.05
CA ALA A 132 23.58 -3.66 -21.46
C ALA A 132 23.70 -2.82 -22.73
N LEU A 133 22.69 -2.89 -23.58
CA LEU A 133 22.59 -2.04 -24.76
C LEU A 133 22.52 -0.56 -24.37
N THR A 134 23.11 0.29 -25.18
CA THR A 134 22.92 1.73 -25.09
C THR A 134 21.48 2.11 -25.46
N LYS A 135 21.00 3.26 -24.98
CA LYS A 135 19.66 3.77 -25.34
C LYS A 135 19.43 3.85 -26.85
N GLN A 136 20.48 4.11 -27.62
CA GLN A 136 20.40 4.17 -29.09
C GLN A 136 20.21 2.79 -29.71
N GLU A 137 20.94 1.77 -29.23
CA GLU A 137 20.80 0.38 -29.69
C GLU A 137 19.43 -0.18 -29.30
N GLU A 138 18.96 0.10 -28.09
CA GLU A 138 17.61 -0.30 -27.65
C GLU A 138 16.51 0.31 -28.52
N GLN A 139 16.66 1.60 -28.87
CA GLN A 139 15.71 2.29 -29.72
C GLN A 139 15.66 1.67 -31.13
N LEU A 140 16.83 1.31 -31.68
CA LEU A 140 16.92 0.65 -32.98
C LEU A 140 16.25 -0.73 -32.94
N LEU A 141 16.52 -1.52 -31.91
CA LEU A 141 15.91 -2.84 -31.71
C LEU A 141 14.38 -2.72 -31.57
N TRP A 142 13.89 -1.76 -30.80
CA TRP A 142 12.45 -1.52 -30.65
C TRP A 142 11.78 -1.17 -31.99
N GLN A 143 12.44 -0.37 -32.84
CA GLN A 143 11.92 -0.06 -34.18
C GLN A 143 11.84 -1.29 -35.08
N GLN A 144 12.75 -2.25 -34.91
CA GLN A 144 12.85 -3.47 -35.71
C GLN A 144 12.01 -4.64 -35.18
N ARG A 145 11.39 -4.52 -33.99
CA ARG A 145 10.66 -5.63 -33.33
C ARG A 145 9.58 -6.31 -34.16
N LEU A 146 8.98 -5.61 -35.14
CA LEU A 146 7.96 -6.19 -36.02
C LEU A 146 8.56 -6.96 -37.20
N THR A 147 9.79 -6.61 -37.59
CA THR A 147 10.52 -7.23 -38.71
C THR A 147 11.48 -8.31 -38.25
N ASP A 148 11.98 -8.24 -37.02
CA ASP A 148 12.81 -9.24 -36.35
C ASP A 148 12.32 -9.45 -34.90
N PRO A 149 11.24 -10.22 -34.70
CA PRO A 149 10.72 -10.52 -33.37
C PRO A 149 11.69 -11.33 -32.52
N ASP A 150 12.47 -12.24 -33.14
CA ASP A 150 13.39 -13.14 -32.43
C ASP A 150 14.52 -12.35 -31.75
N ALA A 151 15.06 -11.32 -32.40
CA ALA A 151 16.07 -10.45 -31.78
C ALA A 151 15.51 -9.62 -30.61
N TRP A 152 14.24 -9.19 -30.71
CA TRP A 152 13.57 -8.49 -29.63
C TRP A 152 13.31 -9.40 -28.42
N ASP A 153 12.82 -10.62 -28.66
CA ASP A 153 12.54 -11.59 -27.60
C ASP A 153 13.83 -12.02 -26.88
N GLN A 154 14.91 -12.30 -27.62
CA GLN A 154 16.23 -12.60 -27.03
C GLN A 154 16.77 -11.47 -26.15
N GLU A 155 16.62 -10.20 -26.57
CA GLU A 155 17.05 -9.09 -25.73
C GLU A 155 16.14 -8.90 -24.52
N SER A 156 14.84 -9.15 -24.66
CA SER A 156 13.91 -9.14 -23.52
C SER A 156 14.30 -10.18 -22.46
N GLU A 157 14.68 -11.39 -22.88
CA GLU A 157 15.22 -12.42 -21.99
C GLU A 157 16.52 -11.96 -21.32
N ARG A 158 17.46 -11.39 -22.08
CA ARG A 158 18.73 -10.86 -21.54
C ARG A 158 18.48 -9.73 -20.52
N ARG A 159 17.52 -8.85 -20.77
CA ARG A 159 17.13 -7.80 -19.82
C ARG A 159 16.62 -8.37 -18.51
N HIS A 160 15.79 -9.41 -18.58
CA HIS A 160 15.32 -10.10 -17.38
C HIS A 160 16.51 -10.70 -16.60
N VAL A 161 17.42 -11.40 -17.28
CA VAL A 161 18.62 -11.97 -16.63
C VAL A 161 19.48 -10.88 -15.97
N ARG A 162 19.68 -9.72 -16.62
CA ARG A 162 20.38 -8.57 -16.00
C ARG A 162 19.68 -8.05 -14.76
N PHE A 163 18.34 -7.91 -14.81
CA PHE A 163 17.56 -7.48 -13.66
C PHE A 163 17.76 -8.43 -12.47
N VAL A 164 17.76 -9.74 -12.70
CA VAL A 164 18.03 -10.74 -11.66
C VAL A 164 19.46 -10.63 -11.14
N LEU A 165 20.45 -10.40 -12.02
CA LEU A 165 21.84 -10.16 -11.61
C LEU A 165 21.98 -8.91 -10.73
N ASP A 166 21.34 -7.79 -11.10
CA ASP A 166 21.32 -6.55 -10.33
C ASP A 166 20.68 -6.76 -8.94
N TRP A 167 19.57 -7.50 -8.89
CA TRP A 167 18.94 -7.89 -7.64
C TRP A 167 19.90 -8.69 -6.75
N ASN A 168 20.61 -9.67 -7.30
CA ASN A 168 21.57 -10.46 -6.54
C ASN A 168 22.76 -9.62 -6.07
N ALA A 169 23.27 -8.70 -6.89
CA ALA A 169 24.35 -7.80 -6.50
C ALA A 169 23.97 -6.95 -5.28
N ARG A 170 22.75 -6.40 -5.26
CA ARG A 170 22.20 -5.64 -4.12
C ARG A 170 22.18 -6.45 -2.84
N ARG A 171 21.57 -7.64 -2.89
CA ARG A 171 21.42 -8.51 -1.71
C ARG A 171 22.75 -9.09 -1.23
N LEU A 172 23.68 -9.36 -2.14
CA LEU A 172 25.04 -9.76 -1.77
C LEU A 172 25.82 -8.63 -1.09
N ALA A 173 25.63 -7.37 -1.48
CA ALA A 173 26.21 -6.23 -0.77
C ALA A 173 25.67 -6.10 0.68
N VAL A 174 24.37 -6.37 0.87
CA VAL A 174 23.76 -6.45 2.21
C VAL A 174 24.34 -7.60 3.03
N TRP A 175 24.48 -8.78 2.43
CA TRP A 175 25.13 -9.93 3.08
C TRP A 175 26.56 -9.61 3.52
N ASP A 176 27.34 -8.94 2.67
CA ASP A 176 28.71 -8.54 2.95
C ASP A 176 28.80 -7.38 3.96
N ARG A 177 27.66 -6.74 4.26
CA ARG A 177 27.56 -5.51 5.07
C ARG A 177 28.46 -4.39 4.52
N ASP A 178 28.58 -4.33 3.20
CA ASP A 178 29.42 -3.36 2.49
C ASP A 178 28.58 -2.12 2.13
N ILE A 179 28.77 -1.05 2.91
CA ILE A 179 28.06 0.22 2.77
C ILE A 179 28.27 0.83 1.38
N ASP A 180 29.51 0.83 0.87
CA ASP A 180 29.83 1.43 -0.42
C ASP A 180 29.18 0.65 -1.57
N ALA A 181 29.19 -0.69 -1.48
CA ALA A 181 28.52 -1.54 -2.45
C ALA A 181 26.98 -1.42 -2.36
N ILE A 182 26.40 -1.26 -1.17
CA ILE A 182 24.97 -0.98 -1.00
C ILE A 182 24.60 0.31 -1.71
N ILE A 183 25.32 1.41 -1.43
CA ILE A 183 25.07 2.71 -2.05
C ILE A 183 25.20 2.62 -3.57
N ALA A 184 26.24 1.95 -4.09
CA ALA A 184 26.46 1.82 -5.52
C ALA A 184 25.34 1.03 -6.24
N THR A 185 24.82 -0.02 -5.62
CA THR A 185 23.84 -0.94 -6.24
C THR A 185 22.38 -0.53 -6.06
N HIS A 186 22.04 0.15 -4.95
CA HIS A 186 20.67 0.57 -4.63
C HIS A 186 20.38 1.97 -5.16
N ALA A 187 21.25 2.94 -4.87
CA ALA A 187 21.00 4.35 -5.20
C ALA A 187 21.12 4.65 -6.70
N ARG A 188 21.84 3.83 -7.46
CA ARG A 188 22.06 3.96 -8.91
C ARG A 188 22.53 5.39 -9.27
N ASP A 189 21.76 6.12 -10.08
CA ASP A 189 22.07 7.52 -10.47
C ASP A 189 21.42 8.58 -9.56
N ARG A 190 20.72 8.14 -8.50
CA ARG A 190 20.00 8.98 -7.52
C ARG A 190 18.90 9.85 -8.10
N GLN A 191 18.37 9.55 -9.29
CA GLN A 191 17.29 10.33 -9.91
C GLN A 191 15.88 9.86 -9.55
N VAL A 192 15.75 8.88 -8.66
CA VAL A 192 14.45 8.32 -8.26
C VAL A 192 14.39 8.19 -6.74
N ALA A 193 13.38 8.81 -6.12
CA ALA A 193 13.18 8.76 -4.67
C ALA A 193 13.12 7.32 -4.13
N ALA A 194 12.48 6.40 -4.86
CA ALA A 194 12.43 5.00 -4.48
C ALA A 194 13.82 4.34 -4.36
N TRP A 195 14.80 4.73 -5.18
CA TRP A 195 16.16 4.17 -5.07
C TRP A 195 16.89 4.67 -3.82
N LEU A 196 16.58 5.89 -3.36
CA LEU A 196 17.07 6.41 -2.09
C LEU A 196 16.43 5.67 -0.91
N THR A 197 15.12 5.38 -0.99
CA THR A 197 14.42 4.54 0.00
C THR A 197 14.99 3.12 0.03
N ASP A 198 15.17 2.47 -1.12
CA ASP A 198 15.78 1.14 -1.23
C ASP A 198 17.18 1.11 -0.56
N THR A 199 17.94 2.21 -0.68
CA THR A 199 19.26 2.35 -0.05
C THR A 199 19.13 2.47 1.47
N ALA A 200 18.19 3.28 1.96
CA ALA A 200 17.91 3.41 3.39
C ALA A 200 17.49 2.08 4.03
N GLU A 201 16.60 1.33 3.37
CA GLU A 201 16.14 0.01 3.84
C GLU A 201 17.30 -0.98 3.94
N ALA A 202 18.18 -1.04 2.92
CA ALA A 202 19.36 -1.91 2.92
C ALA A 202 20.37 -1.55 4.02
N LEU A 203 20.55 -0.26 4.31
CA LEU A 203 21.42 0.21 5.40
C LEU A 203 20.83 -0.11 6.77
N ALA A 204 19.51 0.08 6.94
CA ALA A 204 18.81 -0.28 8.18
C ALA A 204 18.90 -1.80 8.44
N GLU A 205 18.83 -2.63 7.40
CA GLU A 205 18.95 -4.09 7.53
C GLU A 205 20.31 -4.53 8.09
N ILE A 206 21.39 -3.83 7.73
CA ILE A 206 22.72 -4.11 8.28
C ILE A 206 22.96 -3.39 9.63
N GLY A 207 22.00 -2.62 10.13
CA GLY A 207 22.06 -1.91 11.41
C GLY A 207 22.74 -0.54 11.36
N GLU A 208 22.98 0.01 10.17
CA GLU A 208 23.52 1.36 9.97
C GLU A 208 22.38 2.39 10.03
N TYR A 209 21.70 2.48 11.17
CA TYR A 209 20.45 3.23 11.33
C TYR A 209 20.59 4.75 11.12
N ASP A 210 21.67 5.36 11.60
CA ASP A 210 21.91 6.79 11.42
C ASP A 210 22.03 7.15 9.94
N LEU A 211 22.78 6.34 9.19
CA LEU A 211 22.93 6.52 7.75
C LEU A 211 21.60 6.20 7.02
N ALA A 212 20.89 5.16 7.43
CA ALA A 212 19.56 4.85 6.88
C ALA A 212 18.58 6.02 7.06
N ILE A 213 18.60 6.69 8.22
CA ILE A 213 17.78 7.88 8.50
C ILE A 213 18.15 9.02 7.55
N ASP A 214 19.43 9.30 7.34
CA ASP A 214 19.88 10.35 6.41
C ASP A 214 19.41 10.08 4.97
N TRP A 215 19.53 8.84 4.50
CA TRP A 215 19.07 8.45 3.16
C TRP A 215 17.55 8.48 3.03
N ALA A 216 16.80 8.02 4.05
CA ALA A 216 15.34 8.10 4.07
C ALA A 216 14.86 9.57 4.11
N ARG A 217 15.59 10.45 4.80
CA ARG A 217 15.35 11.89 4.77
C ARG A 217 15.59 12.47 3.38
N GLU A 218 16.69 12.12 2.71
CA GLU A 218 16.95 12.55 1.33
C GLU A 218 15.81 12.11 0.39
N ALA A 219 15.37 10.85 0.49
CA ALA A 219 14.24 10.32 -0.26
C ALA A 219 12.91 11.09 -0.01
N THR A 220 12.68 11.49 1.24
CA THR A 220 11.54 12.28 1.69
C THR A 220 11.52 13.66 1.01
N PHE A 221 12.67 14.33 0.94
CA PHE A 221 12.76 15.67 0.38
C PHE A 221 13.07 15.72 -1.12
N PHE A 222 13.32 14.57 -1.76
CA PHE A 222 13.58 14.43 -3.19
C PHE A 222 12.51 15.11 -4.07
N GLY A 223 11.23 14.91 -3.76
CA GLY A 223 10.11 15.45 -4.52
C GLY A 223 8.82 15.58 -3.71
N ARG A 224 7.71 15.85 -4.38
CA ARG A 224 6.37 15.95 -3.74
C ARG A 224 5.42 14.80 -4.13
N GLY A 225 5.91 13.84 -4.92
CA GLY A 225 5.12 12.69 -5.39
C GLY A 225 4.93 11.61 -4.32
N HIS A 226 4.10 10.62 -4.63
CA HIS A 226 3.74 9.54 -3.69
C HIS A 226 4.96 8.75 -3.16
N GLN A 227 6.03 8.62 -3.94
CA GLN A 227 7.27 7.96 -3.49
C GLN A 227 7.94 8.71 -2.34
N SER A 228 7.99 10.05 -2.39
CA SER A 228 8.53 10.86 -1.29
C SER A 228 7.63 10.86 -0.05
N VAL A 229 6.32 10.70 -0.22
CA VAL A 229 5.39 10.51 0.92
C VAL A 229 5.63 9.15 1.58
N ALA A 230 5.80 8.08 0.81
CA ALA A 230 6.16 6.77 1.35
C ALA A 230 7.51 6.80 2.07
N ALA A 231 8.50 7.49 1.49
CA ALA A 231 9.79 7.73 2.14
C ALA A 231 9.65 8.51 3.46
N ALA A 232 8.76 9.51 3.53
CA ALA A 232 8.50 10.28 4.76
C ALA A 232 7.99 9.37 5.90
N HIS A 233 7.10 8.43 5.56
CA HIS A 233 6.61 7.45 6.53
C HIS A 233 7.73 6.55 7.04
N HIS A 234 8.59 6.05 6.14
CA HIS A 234 9.75 5.23 6.51
C HIS A 234 10.75 6.01 7.36
N TRP A 235 11.11 7.22 6.95
CA TRP A 235 12.01 8.11 7.69
C TRP A 235 11.50 8.40 9.11
N CYS A 236 10.24 8.80 9.26
CA CYS A 236 9.66 9.03 10.59
C CYS A 236 9.63 7.76 11.45
N SER A 237 9.44 6.59 10.84
CA SER A 237 9.45 5.32 11.57
C SER A 237 10.86 4.98 12.09
N LEU A 238 11.89 5.14 11.24
CA LEU A 238 13.29 4.95 11.66
C LEU A 238 13.70 5.94 12.76
N VAL A 239 13.31 7.21 12.64
CA VAL A 239 13.59 8.22 13.67
C VAL A 239 12.86 7.86 14.97
N ALA A 240 11.58 7.48 14.92
CA ALA A 240 10.84 7.10 16.13
C ALA A 240 11.46 5.89 16.85
N GLU A 241 12.00 4.92 16.10
CA GLU A 241 12.60 3.70 16.66
C GLU A 241 14.01 3.94 17.22
N HIS A 242 14.85 4.71 16.51
CA HIS A 242 16.28 4.81 16.82
C HIS A 242 16.69 6.17 17.41
N HIS A 243 15.91 7.23 17.19
CA HIS A 243 16.13 8.61 17.70
C HIS A 243 14.82 9.25 18.17
N PRO A 244 14.12 8.68 19.17
CA PRO A 244 12.79 9.14 19.58
C PRO A 244 12.77 10.59 20.06
N ASP A 245 13.90 11.13 20.52
CA ASP A 245 14.08 12.55 20.87
C ASP A 245 13.92 13.50 19.68
N GLN A 246 14.11 13.00 18.45
CA GLN A 246 14.00 13.76 17.21
C GLN A 246 12.70 13.51 16.45
N GLU A 247 11.86 12.56 16.91
CA GLU A 247 10.63 12.15 16.22
C GLU A 247 9.69 13.32 15.94
N LEU A 248 9.43 14.14 16.97
CA LEU A 248 8.52 15.28 16.83
C LEU A 248 9.03 16.29 15.80
N SER A 249 10.33 16.57 15.79
CA SER A 249 10.96 17.47 14.81
C SER A 249 10.81 16.91 13.39
N ALA A 250 11.10 15.61 13.19
CA ALA A 250 10.95 14.97 11.88
C ALA A 250 9.49 15.01 11.39
N ARG A 251 8.52 14.71 12.26
CA ARG A 251 7.09 14.75 11.90
C ARG A 251 6.61 16.15 11.59
N LEU A 252 7.12 17.18 12.28
CA LEU A 252 6.86 18.58 11.96
C LEU A 252 7.40 18.95 10.58
N GLU A 253 8.63 18.56 10.24
CA GLU A 253 9.19 18.80 8.89
C GLU A 253 8.35 18.15 7.78
N VAL A 254 7.85 16.93 8.01
CA VAL A 254 6.94 16.24 7.09
C VAL A 254 5.60 16.98 6.99
N PHE A 255 5.03 17.40 8.12
CA PHE A 255 3.78 18.15 8.16
C PHE A 255 3.89 19.49 7.42
N ASP A 256 4.95 20.26 7.65
CA ASP A 256 5.17 21.55 6.97
C ASP A 256 5.26 21.40 5.46
N ARG A 257 5.80 20.26 5.01
CA ARG A 257 5.87 19.94 3.59
C ARG A 257 4.51 19.51 3.03
N TRP A 258 3.74 18.74 3.79
CA TRP A 258 2.43 18.21 3.41
C TRP A 258 1.42 18.37 4.57
N PRO A 259 0.75 19.53 4.66
CA PRO A 259 -0.17 19.83 5.75
C PRO A 259 -1.50 19.07 5.58
N THR A 260 -1.47 17.78 5.90
CA THR A 260 -2.62 16.87 5.86
C THR A 260 -3.04 16.49 7.27
N ALA A 261 -4.29 16.07 7.44
CA ALA A 261 -4.81 15.56 8.69
C ALA A 261 -4.01 14.35 9.19
N THR A 262 -3.54 13.50 8.29
CA THR A 262 -2.69 12.34 8.63
C THR A 262 -1.38 12.78 9.26
N HIS A 263 -0.65 13.71 8.64
CA HIS A 263 0.62 14.20 9.19
C HIS A 263 0.40 15.03 10.47
N ALA A 264 -0.65 15.85 10.53
CA ALA A 264 -1.04 16.56 11.75
C ALA A 264 -1.33 15.61 12.91
N SER A 265 -1.98 14.48 12.64
CA SER A 265 -2.27 13.45 13.65
C SER A 265 -1.00 12.82 14.18
N ALA A 266 -0.03 12.58 13.30
CA ALA A 266 1.28 12.08 13.70
C ALA A 266 2.04 13.09 14.57
N VAL A 267 1.99 14.38 14.23
CA VAL A 267 2.56 15.46 15.08
C VAL A 267 1.85 15.50 16.44
N HIS A 268 0.52 15.49 16.47
CA HIS A 268 -0.26 15.48 17.72
C HIS A 268 0.11 14.30 18.62
N GLN A 269 0.23 13.09 18.03
CA GLN A 269 0.62 11.89 18.76
C GLN A 269 2.03 12.02 19.37
N SER A 270 3.01 12.49 18.59
CA SER A 270 4.40 12.63 19.05
C SER A 270 4.59 13.78 20.04
N ALA A 271 3.83 14.87 19.89
CA ALA A 271 3.88 16.02 20.79
C ALA A 271 3.31 15.70 22.18
N GLY A 272 2.28 14.84 22.26
CA GLY A 272 1.67 14.43 23.52
C GLY A 272 1.30 15.61 24.42
N ALA A 273 1.90 15.69 25.61
CA ALA A 273 1.64 16.78 26.56
C ALA A 273 2.07 18.17 26.06
N SER A 274 3.04 18.24 25.13
CA SER A 274 3.52 19.49 24.54
C SER A 274 2.68 19.97 23.35
N TRP A 275 1.58 19.29 23.00
CA TRP A 275 0.74 19.65 21.86
C TRP A 275 0.31 21.12 21.85
N GLY A 276 0.05 21.71 23.02
CA GLY A 276 -0.34 23.13 23.13
C GLY A 276 0.68 24.11 22.55
N GLU A 277 1.97 23.73 22.44
CA GLU A 277 3.02 24.55 21.83
C GLU A 277 2.93 24.57 20.30
N TYR A 278 2.35 23.53 19.69
CA TYR A 278 2.31 23.31 18.24
C TYR A 278 0.92 23.46 17.64
N SER A 279 -0.13 23.51 18.47
CA SER A 279 -1.51 23.50 18.01
C SER A 279 -1.84 24.68 17.10
N GLU A 280 -1.37 25.88 17.41
CA GLU A 280 -1.61 27.08 16.58
C GLU A 280 -0.97 26.93 15.20
N HIS A 281 0.28 26.47 15.14
CA HIS A 281 0.99 26.22 13.88
C HIS A 281 0.25 25.22 13.00
N VAL A 282 -0.13 24.06 13.56
CA VAL A 282 -0.82 23.00 12.83
C VAL A 282 -2.20 23.44 12.36
N THR A 283 -3.01 24.03 13.24
CA THR A 283 -4.37 24.51 12.89
C THR A 283 -4.33 25.61 11.83
N THR A 284 -3.36 26.52 11.89
CA THR A 284 -3.15 27.57 10.89
C THR A 284 -2.83 26.97 9.52
N ALA A 285 -1.87 26.05 9.46
CA ALA A 285 -1.48 25.40 8.21
C ALA A 285 -2.64 24.56 7.61
N LEU A 286 -3.38 23.82 8.43
CA LEU A 286 -4.52 23.03 7.97
C LEU A 286 -5.69 23.89 7.48
N SER A 287 -5.87 25.12 8.00
CA SER A 287 -6.98 26.00 7.61
C SER A 287 -6.97 26.40 6.14
N ALA A 288 -5.83 26.26 5.44
CA ALA A 288 -5.74 26.44 3.99
C ALA A 288 -6.44 25.32 3.20
N HIS A 289 -6.74 24.19 3.85
CA HIS A 289 -7.34 22.99 3.27
C HIS A 289 -8.52 22.53 4.16
N PRO A 290 -9.75 23.04 3.92
CA PRO A 290 -10.91 22.83 4.81
C PRO A 290 -11.16 21.36 5.17
N ARG A 291 -11.01 20.45 4.20
CA ARG A 291 -11.12 19.01 4.41
C ARG A 291 -10.15 18.50 5.49
N GLU A 292 -8.90 18.92 5.43
CA GLU A 292 -7.86 18.45 6.34
C GLU A 292 -8.05 19.03 7.74
N ALA A 293 -8.39 20.33 7.85
CA ALA A 293 -8.71 20.97 9.12
C ALA A 293 -9.90 20.30 9.83
N VAL A 294 -10.99 20.06 9.10
CA VAL A 294 -12.18 19.40 9.65
C VAL A 294 -11.88 17.94 10.01
N SER A 295 -11.21 17.20 9.13
CA SER A 295 -10.88 15.79 9.37
C SER A 295 -9.99 15.61 10.61
N PHE A 296 -8.94 16.42 10.75
CA PHE A 296 -8.06 16.39 11.92
C PHE A 296 -8.81 16.72 13.21
N THR A 297 -9.59 17.80 13.19
CA THR A 297 -10.36 18.24 14.37
C THR A 297 -11.40 17.20 14.79
N LEU A 298 -12.08 16.58 13.82
CA LEU A 298 -13.12 15.58 14.07
C LEU A 298 -12.54 14.24 14.54
N ASN A 299 -11.50 13.74 13.89
CA ASN A 299 -11.03 12.36 14.08
C ASN A 299 -9.89 12.25 15.09
N THR A 300 -9.05 13.29 15.22
CA THR A 300 -7.86 13.24 16.07
C THR A 300 -8.04 14.00 17.36
N LEU A 301 -8.54 15.23 17.29
CA LEU A 301 -8.85 16.02 18.49
C LEU A 301 -10.18 15.63 19.15
N ASP A 302 -10.99 14.84 18.43
CA ASP A 302 -12.33 14.41 18.84
C ASP A 302 -13.28 15.58 19.21
N ASN A 303 -13.05 16.77 18.62
CA ASN A 303 -13.78 17.98 18.95
C ASN A 303 -14.88 18.25 17.91
N VAL A 304 -16.01 17.57 18.09
CA VAL A 304 -17.17 17.65 17.19
C VAL A 304 -17.72 19.09 17.05
N PRO A 305 -17.89 19.89 18.12
CA PRO A 305 -18.30 21.29 17.99
C PRO A 305 -17.37 22.15 17.14
N LEU A 306 -16.06 22.05 17.38
CA LEU A 306 -15.09 22.85 16.62
C LEU A 306 -15.03 22.38 15.16
N ALA A 307 -15.09 21.08 14.90
CA ALA A 307 -15.12 20.56 13.54
C ALA A 307 -16.36 21.07 12.76
N TRP A 308 -17.51 21.17 13.43
CA TRP A 308 -18.73 21.75 12.86
C TRP A 308 -18.55 23.24 12.52
N GLU A 309 -17.99 24.03 13.43
CA GLU A 309 -17.69 25.43 13.19
C GLU A 309 -16.71 25.60 12.01
N LEU A 310 -15.61 24.85 12.01
CA LEU A 310 -14.61 24.89 10.94
C LEU A 310 -15.20 24.51 9.59
N ALA A 311 -16.08 23.52 9.54
CA ALA A 311 -16.72 23.10 8.30
C ALA A 311 -17.55 24.22 7.66
N HIS A 312 -18.20 25.05 8.49
CA HIS A 312 -18.94 26.21 8.01
C HIS A 312 -18.02 27.38 7.67
N THR A 313 -17.08 27.73 8.56
CA THR A 313 -16.23 28.92 8.42
C THR A 313 -15.23 28.78 7.28
N LEU A 314 -14.69 27.58 7.06
CA LEU A 314 -13.75 27.29 5.98
C LEU A 314 -14.43 26.87 4.66
N GLY A 315 -15.76 26.69 4.67
CA GLY A 315 -16.51 26.31 3.47
C GLY A 315 -16.20 24.91 2.98
N LEU A 316 -16.39 23.90 3.83
CA LEU A 316 -16.17 22.50 3.47
C LEU A 316 -17.08 22.06 2.32
N ASP A 317 -16.48 21.54 1.25
CA ASP A 317 -17.18 20.99 0.07
C ASP A 317 -16.83 19.51 -0.15
N GLU A 318 -16.99 18.69 0.90
CA GLU A 318 -16.72 17.25 0.87
C GLU A 318 -17.92 16.48 1.43
N PRO A 319 -18.85 16.00 0.57
CA PRO A 319 -20.12 15.40 1.01
C PRO A 319 -19.95 14.23 1.97
N GLY A 320 -18.93 13.38 1.76
CA GLY A 320 -18.67 12.23 2.63
C GLY A 320 -18.17 12.62 4.03
N LEU A 321 -17.43 13.72 4.14
CA LEU A 321 -17.00 14.24 5.45
C LEU A 321 -18.16 14.93 6.17
N TRP A 322 -19.02 15.64 5.44
CA TRP A 322 -20.27 16.19 5.98
C TRP A 322 -21.20 15.12 6.54
N ASP A 323 -21.35 13.97 5.87
CA ASP A 323 -22.15 12.85 6.37
C ASP A 323 -21.64 12.37 7.74
N THR A 324 -20.32 12.20 7.86
CA THR A 324 -19.69 11.75 9.11
C THR A 324 -19.84 12.80 10.20
N LEU A 325 -19.58 14.07 9.88
CA LEU A 325 -19.66 15.17 10.82
C LEU A 325 -21.09 15.42 11.31
N ALA A 326 -22.07 15.48 10.41
CA ALA A 326 -23.49 15.66 10.74
C ALA A 326 -24.00 14.51 11.62
N GLY A 327 -23.67 13.26 11.28
CA GLY A 327 -24.06 12.11 12.10
C GLY A 327 -23.51 12.17 13.53
N ARG A 328 -22.31 12.74 13.73
CA ARG A 328 -21.73 12.95 15.07
C ARG A 328 -22.29 14.18 15.78
N TYR A 329 -22.59 15.25 15.04
CA TYR A 329 -23.10 16.52 15.58
C TYR A 329 -24.59 16.46 15.97
N GLU A 330 -25.35 15.52 15.40
CA GLU A 330 -26.77 15.31 15.70
C GLU A 330 -27.05 15.12 17.20
N ALA A 331 -26.14 14.47 17.94
CA ALA A 331 -26.28 14.28 19.39
C ALA A 331 -26.16 15.59 20.19
N ILE A 332 -25.61 16.64 19.59
CA ILE A 332 -25.39 17.96 20.20
C ILE A 332 -26.55 18.89 19.86
N ASP A 333 -26.88 19.00 18.57
CA ASP A 333 -28.01 19.77 18.06
C ASP A 333 -28.65 19.06 16.86
N PRO A 334 -29.74 18.30 17.09
CA PRO A 334 -30.45 17.56 16.05
C PRO A 334 -31.04 18.45 14.95
N LEU A 335 -31.37 19.71 15.24
CA LEU A 335 -31.99 20.61 14.27
C LEU A 335 -30.95 21.31 13.40
N ALA A 336 -29.74 21.55 13.92
CA ALA A 336 -28.64 22.13 13.15
C ALA A 336 -28.20 21.27 11.95
N VAL A 337 -28.38 19.94 12.01
CA VAL A 337 -27.98 19.03 10.92
C VAL A 337 -29.01 18.94 9.79
N VAL A 338 -30.22 19.46 10.00
CA VAL A 338 -31.34 19.37 9.04
C VAL A 338 -31.00 19.98 7.67
N PRO A 339 -30.41 21.19 7.57
CA PRO A 339 -30.02 21.76 6.27
C PRO A 339 -28.99 20.92 5.53
N ILE A 340 -28.03 20.31 6.23
CA ILE A 340 -26.98 19.48 5.63
C ILE A 340 -27.60 18.21 5.02
N HIS A 341 -28.42 17.50 5.80
CA HIS A 341 -29.12 16.33 5.29
C HIS A 341 -30.09 16.66 4.15
N THR A 342 -30.74 17.82 4.21
CA THR A 342 -31.61 18.30 3.12
C THR A 342 -30.83 18.50 1.83
N ALA A 343 -29.68 19.20 1.88
CA ALA A 343 -28.83 19.40 0.71
C ALA A 343 -28.35 18.07 0.10
N GLN A 344 -28.01 17.09 0.96
CA GLN A 344 -27.60 15.76 0.52
C GLN A 344 -28.75 14.98 -0.14
N VAL A 345 -29.97 15.05 0.38
CA VAL A 345 -31.15 14.47 -0.30
C VAL A 345 -31.28 15.04 -1.71
N LEU A 346 -31.19 16.36 -1.85
CA LEU A 346 -31.32 17.02 -3.17
C LEU A 346 -30.23 16.54 -4.13
N ALA A 347 -28.97 16.48 -3.70
CA ALA A 347 -27.85 15.97 -4.49
C ALA A 347 -28.01 14.48 -4.86
N GLU A 348 -28.49 13.64 -3.94
CA GLU A 348 -28.77 12.22 -4.20
C GLU A 348 -29.85 12.06 -5.30
N LEU A 349 -30.83 12.96 -5.35
CA LEU A 349 -31.93 12.94 -6.32
C LEU A 349 -31.59 13.51 -7.69
N GLU A 350 -30.44 14.17 -7.89
CA GLU A 350 -30.02 14.65 -9.21
C GLU A 350 -29.88 13.51 -10.22
N GLN A 351 -29.22 12.42 -9.80
CA GLN A 351 -28.96 11.26 -10.64
C GLN A 351 -30.10 10.24 -10.55
N ALA A 352 -30.56 9.76 -11.70
CA ALA A 352 -31.63 8.78 -11.77
C ALA A 352 -31.13 7.36 -11.48
N ASP A 353 -30.87 7.07 -10.21
CA ASP A 353 -30.39 5.77 -9.75
C ASP A 353 -31.20 5.20 -8.58
N ALA A 354 -31.42 3.90 -8.62
CA ALA A 354 -32.21 3.16 -7.66
C ALA A 354 -31.67 3.16 -6.24
N LYS A 355 -30.34 3.06 -6.09
CA LYS A 355 -29.68 3.03 -4.78
C LYS A 355 -29.76 4.42 -4.16
N ARG A 356 -29.57 5.47 -4.97
CA ARG A 356 -29.72 6.86 -4.55
C ARG A 356 -31.13 7.19 -4.07
N TYR A 357 -32.18 6.76 -4.78
CA TYR A 357 -33.56 6.97 -4.31
C TYR A 357 -33.84 6.35 -2.95
N ARG A 358 -33.29 5.16 -2.69
CA ARG A 358 -33.44 4.49 -1.40
C ARG A 358 -32.68 5.24 -0.29
N ALA A 359 -31.48 5.75 -0.58
CA ALA A 359 -30.73 6.57 0.37
C ALA A 359 -31.50 7.84 0.71
N ALA A 360 -32.02 8.55 -0.30
CA ALA A 360 -32.79 9.77 -0.13
C ALA A 360 -34.07 9.54 0.69
N ALA A 361 -34.82 8.46 0.40
CA ALA A 361 -36.02 8.12 1.15
C ALA A 361 -35.73 7.83 2.63
N LYS A 362 -34.63 7.10 2.93
CA LYS A 362 -34.19 6.85 4.30
C LYS A 362 -33.80 8.14 5.02
N ARG A 363 -33.06 9.03 4.34
CA ARG A 363 -32.61 10.31 4.91
C ARG A 363 -33.79 11.24 5.18
N LEU A 364 -34.79 11.30 4.29
CA LEU A 364 -36.04 12.04 4.51
C LEU A 364 -36.85 11.48 5.69
N ALA A 365 -36.94 10.15 5.82
CA ALA A 365 -37.61 9.54 6.97
C ALA A 365 -36.90 9.91 8.28
N HIS A 366 -35.56 9.92 8.28
CA HIS A 366 -34.75 10.37 9.42
C HIS A 366 -34.99 11.85 9.74
N LEU A 367 -34.97 12.73 8.73
CA LEU A 367 -35.27 14.16 8.88
C LEU A 367 -36.63 14.43 9.53
N ARG A 368 -37.66 13.64 9.19
CA ARG A 368 -38.98 13.75 9.83
C ARG A 368 -38.94 13.38 11.32
N VAL A 369 -38.13 12.38 11.68
CA VAL A 369 -37.92 12.00 13.09
C VAL A 369 -37.17 13.09 13.83
N LEU A 370 -36.09 13.62 13.27
CA LEU A 370 -35.28 14.69 13.87
C LEU A 370 -36.07 15.96 14.12
N THR A 371 -36.93 16.34 13.18
CA THR A 371 -37.71 17.57 13.26
C THR A 371 -39.02 17.41 14.03
N GLN A 372 -39.36 16.21 14.50
CA GLN A 372 -40.63 15.94 15.17
C GLN A 372 -40.83 16.86 16.39
N GLY A 373 -41.94 17.61 16.40
CA GLY A 373 -42.26 18.54 17.49
C GLY A 373 -41.54 19.89 17.41
N SER A 374 -40.76 20.14 16.35
CA SER A 374 -40.16 21.44 16.05
C SER A 374 -40.96 22.22 14.99
N GLU A 375 -40.67 23.51 14.86
CA GLU A 375 -41.23 24.36 13.79
C GLU A 375 -40.80 23.90 12.39
N GLN A 376 -39.71 23.14 12.27
CA GLN A 376 -39.16 22.65 11.00
C GLN A 376 -39.89 21.42 10.46
N ALA A 377 -40.70 20.72 11.29
CA ALA A 377 -41.41 19.51 10.88
C ALA A 377 -42.29 19.74 9.65
N ALA A 378 -43.04 20.85 9.65
CA ALA A 378 -43.93 21.21 8.55
C ALA A 378 -43.14 21.50 7.25
N ALA A 379 -41.97 22.13 7.36
CA ALA A 379 -41.12 22.44 6.21
C ALA A 379 -40.55 21.16 5.57
N ILE A 380 -40.21 20.13 6.37
CA ILE A 380 -39.76 18.84 5.85
C ILE A 380 -40.89 18.10 5.13
N ASP A 381 -42.11 18.09 5.68
CA ASP A 381 -43.26 17.48 5.00
C ASP A 381 -43.62 18.22 3.70
N GLU A 382 -43.49 19.56 3.67
CA GLU A 382 -43.67 20.38 2.46
C GLU A 382 -42.60 20.07 1.41
N LEU A 383 -41.32 19.97 1.81
CA LEU A 383 -40.23 19.57 0.93
C LEU A 383 -40.49 18.19 0.31
N ILE A 384 -40.97 17.22 1.08
CA ILE A 384 -41.30 15.88 0.57
C ILE A 384 -42.40 15.96 -0.48
N ALA A 385 -43.46 16.72 -0.23
CA ALA A 385 -44.56 16.92 -1.17
C ALA A 385 -44.10 17.61 -2.47
N GLU A 386 -43.21 18.60 -2.37
CA GLU A 386 -42.57 19.25 -3.51
C GLU A 386 -41.74 18.25 -4.32
N LEU A 387 -40.87 17.47 -3.66
CA LEU A 387 -40.04 16.46 -4.32
C LEU A 387 -40.90 15.42 -5.05
N ARG A 388 -42.02 14.98 -4.46
CA ARG A 388 -42.96 14.08 -5.13
C ARG A 388 -43.55 14.71 -6.40
N THR A 389 -43.95 15.97 -6.31
CA THR A 389 -44.57 16.71 -7.43
C THR A 389 -43.57 16.93 -8.56
N THR A 390 -42.38 17.45 -8.24
CA THR A 390 -41.28 17.71 -9.18
C THR A 390 -40.83 16.41 -9.87
N HIS A 391 -40.75 15.31 -9.12
CA HIS A 391 -40.29 14.02 -9.63
C HIS A 391 -41.42 13.00 -9.90
N ARG A 392 -42.65 13.47 -10.19
CA ARG A 392 -43.82 12.59 -10.46
C ARG A 392 -43.61 11.56 -11.58
N ARG A 393 -42.68 11.82 -12.51
CA ARG A 393 -42.34 10.93 -13.64
C ARG A 393 -41.26 9.89 -13.30
N ARG A 394 -40.84 9.77 -12.04
CA ARG A 394 -39.84 8.81 -11.56
C ARG A 394 -40.52 7.74 -10.69
N PRO A 395 -41.20 6.72 -11.26
CA PRO A 395 -42.04 5.78 -10.49
C PRO A 395 -41.26 4.99 -9.44
N ARG A 396 -39.98 4.69 -9.70
CA ARG A 396 -39.11 4.01 -8.74
C ARG A 396 -38.81 4.86 -7.49
N MET A 397 -38.67 6.18 -7.66
CA MET A 397 -38.48 7.11 -6.54
C MET A 397 -39.75 7.17 -5.69
N GLN A 398 -40.92 7.33 -6.33
CA GLN A 398 -42.21 7.35 -5.65
C GLN A 398 -42.41 6.08 -4.82
N HIS A 399 -42.07 4.91 -5.38
CA HIS A 399 -42.16 3.64 -4.67
C HIS A 399 -41.25 3.56 -3.43
N GLU A 400 -40.01 4.05 -3.51
CA GLU A 400 -39.11 4.08 -2.33
C GLU A 400 -39.61 5.08 -1.27
N PHE A 401 -40.26 6.18 -1.68
CA PHE A 401 -40.89 7.16 -0.76
C PHE A 401 -42.11 6.55 -0.05
N ASP A 402 -42.98 5.87 -0.80
CA ASP A 402 -44.12 5.14 -0.24
C ASP A 402 -43.66 4.07 0.77
N ARG A 403 -42.60 3.32 0.40
CA ARG A 403 -42.01 2.29 1.27
C ARG A 403 -41.43 2.87 2.56
N ALA A 404 -40.89 4.09 2.52
CA ALA A 404 -40.36 4.80 3.67
C ALA A 404 -41.44 5.54 4.50
N GLY A 405 -42.72 5.47 4.10
CA GLY A 405 -43.83 6.11 4.81
C GLY A 405 -43.81 7.64 4.73
N LEU A 406 -43.26 8.19 3.64
CA LEU A 406 -43.17 9.63 3.41
C LEU A 406 -44.49 10.17 2.82
N PRO A 407 -45.01 11.31 3.32
CA PRO A 407 -46.28 11.91 2.89
C PRO A 407 -46.33 12.30 1.42
#